data_AF-C9KKK6-F1
#
_entry.id   AF-C9KKK6-F1
#
_cell.length_a   1.000
_cell.length_b   1.000
_cell.length_c   1.000
_cell.angle_alpha   90.00
_cell.angle_beta   90.00
_cell.angle_gamma   90.00
#
_symmetry.space_group_name_H-M   'P 1'
#
loop_
_entity.id
_entity.type
_entity.pdbx_description
1 polymer ?
#
loop_
_entity_poly.entity_id
_entity_poly.type
_entity_poly.pdbx_seq_one_letter_code
_entity_poly.pdbx_strand_id
1 'polypeptide(L)' 'MRIDEIKIPQDPDERESFLASYAVELDHQKARALGLPRYYVKDGFLVEERNGQLRKIKPITRNPLDEHH' A
#
# COMPACT_ATOMS: atom_id res chain seq x y z
N MET A 1 19.08 10.77 -10.05
CA MET A 1 18.94 9.31 -9.88
C MET A 1 17.72 8.86 -10.68
N ARG A 2 17.80 7.73 -11.38
CA ARG A 2 16.68 7.15 -12.16
C ARG A 2 16.62 5.66 -11.86
N ILE A 3 15.41 5.13 -11.69
CA ILE A 3 15.13 3.68 -11.64
C ILE A 3 14.20 3.43 -12.81
N ASP A 4 14.61 2.59 -13.76
CA ASP A 4 13.79 2.11 -14.88
C ASP A 4 12.89 3.21 -15.50
N GLU A 5 13.53 4.27 -16.00
CA GLU A 5 12.89 5.43 -16.66
C GLU A 5 12.12 6.41 -15.75
N ILE A 6 11.93 6.09 -14.48
CA ILE A 6 11.21 6.96 -13.55
C ILE A 6 12.15 8.04 -13.01
N LYS A 7 11.71 9.30 -13.12
CA LYS A 7 12.43 10.47 -12.60
C LYS A 7 12.20 10.56 -11.09
N ILE A 8 13.23 10.26 -10.31
CA ILE A 8 13.18 10.43 -8.86
C ILE A 8 13.26 11.93 -8.52
N PRO A 9 12.38 12.46 -7.65
CA PRO A 9 12.47 13.83 -7.18
C PRO A 9 13.85 14.16 -6.58
N GLN A 10 14.31 15.39 -6.80
CA GLN A 10 15.58 15.86 -6.24
C GLN A 10 15.40 16.36 -4.80
N ASP A 11 14.24 16.95 -4.52
CA ASP A 11 13.85 17.36 -3.18
C ASP A 11 13.82 16.14 -2.22
N PRO A 12 14.43 16.22 -1.03
CA PRO A 12 14.50 15.10 -0.10
C PRO A 12 13.14 14.60 0.41
N ASP A 13 12.22 15.50 0.73
CA ASP A 13 10.92 15.16 1.33
C ASP A 13 10.00 14.54 0.27
N GLU A 14 10.00 15.12 -0.93
CA GLU A 14 9.30 14.55 -2.08
C GLU A 14 9.88 13.19 -2.47
N ARG A 15 11.21 13.04 -2.41
CA ARG A 15 11.88 11.78 -2.73
C ARG A 15 11.52 10.68 -1.74
N GLU A 16 11.51 10.96 -0.45
CA GLU A 16 11.14 9.96 0.57
C GLU A 16 9.70 9.48 0.35
N SER A 17 8.78 10.41 0.17
CA SER A 17 7.36 10.12 -0.11
C SER A 17 7.19 9.32 -1.40
N PHE A 18 7.93 9.70 -2.45
CA PHE A 18 7.93 9.01 -3.73
C PHE A 18 8.47 7.58 -3.62
N LEU A 19 9.63 7.38 -2.97
CA LEU A 19 10.26 6.08 -2.82
C LEU A 19 9.41 5.12 -1.99
N ALA A 20 8.77 5.61 -0.92
CA ALA A 20 7.85 4.82 -0.11
C ALA A 20 6.65 4.32 -0.94
N SER A 21 6.02 5.22 -1.69
CA SER A 21 4.88 4.89 -2.57
C SER A 21 5.30 3.92 -3.69
N TYR A 22 6.48 4.13 -4.27
CA TYR A 22 7.01 3.29 -5.34
C TYR A 22 7.36 1.87 -4.85
N ALA A 23 7.89 1.73 -3.64
CA ALA A 23 8.17 0.42 -3.05
C ALA A 23 6.89 -0.42 -2.86
N VAL A 24 5.80 0.21 -2.41
CA VAL A 24 4.49 -0.44 -2.27
C VAL A 24 3.96 -0.89 -3.64
N GLU A 25 4.06 -0.06 -4.67
CA GLU A 25 3.60 -0.42 -6.00
C GLU A 25 4.41 -1.58 -6.61
N LEU A 26 5.74 -1.58 -6.43
CA LEU A 26 6.59 -2.69 -6.85
C LEU A 26 6.23 -4.01 -6.14
N ASP A 27 5.94 -3.96 -4.85
CA ASP A 27 5.50 -5.14 -4.09
C ASP A 27 4.15 -5.66 -4.61
N HIS A 28 3.21 -4.76 -4.88
CA HIS A 28 1.92 -5.12 -5.49
C HIS A 28 2.08 -5.76 -6.88
N GLN A 29 2.98 -5.24 -7.72
CA GLN A 29 3.25 -5.81 -9.03
C GLN A 29 3.84 -7.22 -8.93
N LYS A 30 4.80 -7.44 -8.02
CA LYS A 30 5.37 -8.76 -7.75
C LYS A 30 4.31 -9.73 -7.22
N ALA A 31 3.47 -9.28 -6.28
CA ALA A 31 2.38 -10.09 -5.75
C ALA A 31 1.39 -10.50 -6.85
N ARG A 32 1.06 -9.60 -7.79
CA ARG A 32 0.23 -9.94 -8.97
C ARG A 32 0.90 -10.99 -9.86
N ALA A 33 2.18 -10.79 -10.18
CA ALA A 33 2.94 -11.73 -11.03
C ALA A 33 3.02 -13.13 -10.41
N LEU A 34 3.08 -13.22 -9.07
CA LEU A 34 3.15 -14.47 -8.33
C LEU A 34 1.78 -15.04 -7.92
N GLY A 35 0.68 -14.37 -8.25
CA GLY A 35 -0.68 -14.79 -7.86
C GLY A 35 -0.94 -14.74 -6.34
N LEU A 36 -0.17 -13.93 -5.62
CA LEU A 36 -0.27 -13.77 -4.17
C LEU A 36 -1.42 -12.82 -3.80
N PRO A 37 -2.09 -13.05 -2.65
CA PRO A 37 -3.09 -12.13 -2.14
C PRO A 37 -2.43 -10.80 -1.70
N ARG A 38 -3.07 -9.68 -2.04
CA ARG A 38 -2.69 -8.34 -1.57
C ARG A 38 -3.64 -7.89 -0.46
N TYR A 39 -3.10 -7.27 0.57
CA TYR A 39 -3.89 -6.79 1.71
C TYR A 39 -3.76 -5.28 1.85
N TYR A 40 -4.89 -4.57 1.89
CA TYR A 40 -4.90 -3.12 2.08
C TYR A 40 -6.19 -2.65 2.74
N VAL A 41 -6.20 -1.40 3.21
CA VAL A 41 -7.36 -0.79 3.84
C VAL A 41 -8.18 -0.05 2.79
N LYS A 42 -9.48 -0.35 2.71
CA LYS A 42 -10.41 0.33 1.82
C LYS A 42 -11.79 0.42 2.48
N ASP A 43 -12.40 1.60 2.42
CA ASP A 43 -13.73 1.90 2.96
C ASP A 43 -13.91 1.50 4.45
N GLY A 44 -12.84 1.60 5.25
CA GLY A 44 -12.84 1.19 6.66
C GLY A 44 -12.77 -0.32 6.88
N PHE A 45 -12.38 -1.12 5.88
CA PHE A 45 -12.16 -2.56 6.00
C PHE A 45 -10.74 -2.94 5.60
N LEU A 46 -10.19 -3.98 6.24
CA LEU A 46 -9.09 -4.75 5.69
C LEU A 46 -9.64 -5.58 4.54
N VAL A 47 -9.11 -5.37 3.34
CA VAL A 47 -9.50 -6.03 2.11
C VAL A 47 -8.36 -6.92 1.62
N GLU A 48 -8.70 -8.13 1.21
CA GLU A 48 -7.85 -9.02 0.43
C GLU A 48 -8.21 -8.88 -1.06
N GLU A 49 -7.22 -8.66 -1.91
CA GLU A 49 -7.37 -8.73 -3.35
C GLU A 49 -6.54 -9.88 -3.92
N ARG A 50 -7.21 -10.81 -4.62
CA ARG A 50 -6.54 -11.91 -5.32
C ARG A 50 -7.11 -12.04 -6.73
N ASN A 51 -6.25 -11.96 -7.74
CA ASN A 51 -6.64 -12.06 -9.16
C ASN A 51 -7.81 -11.13 -9.56
N GLY A 52 -7.86 -9.91 -9.00
CA GLY A 52 -8.92 -8.93 -9.25
C GLY A 52 -10.22 -9.15 -8.47
N GLN A 53 -10.33 -10.23 -7.69
CA GLN A 53 -11.44 -10.42 -6.75
C GLN A 53 -11.12 -9.76 -5.42
N LEU A 54 -12.06 -8.94 -4.94
CA LEU A 54 -11.97 -8.22 -3.67
C LEU A 54 -12.80 -8.93 -2.60
N ARG A 55 -12.18 -9.21 -1.46
CA ARG A 55 -12.83 -9.80 -0.28
C ARG A 55 -12.59 -8.92 0.94
N LYS A 56 -13.66 -8.38 1.53
CA LYS A 56 -13.58 -7.70 2.83
C LYS A 56 -13.34 -8.75 3.92
N ILE A 57 -12.26 -8.62 4.69
CA ILE A 57 -11.88 -9.57 5.73
C ILE A 57 -12.47 -9.15 7.07
N LYS A 58 -12.14 -7.94 7.50
CA LYS A 58 -12.59 -7.39 8.78
C LYS A 58 -12.75 -5.88 8.70
N PRO A 59 -13.73 -5.28 9.39
CA PRO A 59 -13.74 -3.84 9.60
C PRO A 59 -12.47 -3.44 10.34
N ILE A 60 -11.85 -2.35 9.91
CA ILE A 60 -10.86 -1.64 10.70
C ILE A 60 -11.67 -0.64 11.52
N THR A 61 -12.15 -1.08 12.68
CA THR A 61 -12.52 -0.12 13.71
C THR A 61 -11.27 0.69 14.00
N ARG A 62 -11.30 2.01 13.79
CA ARG A 62 -10.40 2.88 14.54
C ARG A 62 -10.70 2.52 15.99
N ASN A 63 -9.85 1.74 16.64
CA ASN A 63 -9.92 1.66 18.09
C ASN A 63 -9.69 3.09 18.56
N PRO A 64 -10.64 3.74 19.25
CA PRO A 64 -10.35 4.97 19.98
C PRO A 64 -9.55 4.62 21.24
N LEU A 65 -8.43 3.89 21.08
CA LEU A 65 -7.45 3.71 22.12
C LEU A 65 -6.47 4.89 22.02
N ASP A 66 -6.97 6.08 22.34
CA ASP A 66 -6.18 7.24 22.81
C ASP A 66 -7.12 8.31 23.41
N GLU A 67 -8.21 7.88 24.07
CA GLU A 67 -8.94 8.73 25.02
C GLU A 67 -9.10 7.97 26.34
N HIS A 68 -7.99 7.64 27.00
CA HIS A 68 -8.03 7.31 28.41
C HIS A 68 -6.73 7.77 29.12
N HIS A 69 -6.91 8.85 29.88
CA HIS A 69 -6.14 9.34 31.04
C HIS A 69 -4.91 10.23 30.80
#